data_AF-A0A094BJG3-F1
#
_entry.id   AF-A0A094BJG3-F1
#
_cell.length_a   1.000
_cell.length_b   1.000
_cell.length_c   1.000
_cell.angle_alpha   90.00
_cell.angle_beta   90.00
_cell.angle_gamma   90.00
#
_symmetry.space_group_name_H-M   'P 1'
#
loop_
_entity.id
_entity.type
_entity.pdbx_description
1 polymer ?
#
loop_
_entity_poly.entity_id
_entity_poly.type
_entity_poly.pdbx_seq_one_letter_code
_entity_poly.pdbx_strand_id
1 'polypeptide(L)'
;MARQRRQKDVSSSDIPLAHPDKSGPDPSRQTLLNLAAERGLLDAEIQDRKAGKLPTGAVPLRAKPDEEPLIGRFGEAVLWSSSLAMLHFSLDVLTQHQYSEVLSWQRVITQSLQAFGVILVLFYALHPHSAPAAVFPRIPALLHQLIFFASSVGGGCYLIHITNEYSYYAVLKQAPPLGVIWIWSVIELDLLWALGSLLSCLAFLWLGGYSVM
;
A
#
# COMPACT_ATOMS: atom_id res chain seq x y z
N MET A 1 -43.55 -18.52 -35.99
CA MET A 1 -44.50 -17.72 -35.19
C MET A 1 -43.84 -17.40 -33.85
N ALA A 2 -43.52 -16.13 -33.59
CA ALA A 2 -42.81 -15.68 -32.39
C ALA A 2 -43.78 -15.60 -31.21
N ARG A 3 -43.45 -16.26 -30.09
CA ARG A 3 -44.27 -16.25 -28.87
C ARG A 3 -43.92 -15.01 -28.05
N GLN A 4 -44.73 -13.96 -28.20
CA GLN A 4 -44.66 -12.74 -27.41
C GLN A 4 -44.87 -13.07 -25.92
N ARG A 5 -43.83 -12.94 -25.09
CA ARG A 5 -43.92 -13.12 -23.64
C ARG A 5 -44.51 -11.84 -23.06
N ARG A 6 -45.77 -11.89 -22.61
CA ARG A 6 -46.36 -10.79 -21.84
C ARG A 6 -45.56 -10.60 -20.56
N GLN A 7 -44.80 -9.52 -20.48
CA GLN A 7 -44.13 -9.09 -19.26
C GLN A 7 -45.23 -8.45 -18.39
N LYS A 8 -45.49 -9.05 -17.23
CA LYS A 8 -46.47 -8.53 -16.28
C LYS A 8 -45.81 -7.36 -15.56
N ASP A 9 -46.25 -6.15 -15.84
CA ASP A 9 -45.78 -4.94 -15.14
C ASP A 9 -46.17 -5.05 -13.66
N VAL A 10 -45.19 -5.38 -12.82
CA VAL A 10 -45.38 -5.43 -11.36
C VAL A 10 -45.31 -3.98 -10.88
N SER A 11 -46.46 -3.40 -10.55
CA SER A 11 -46.56 -2.08 -9.93
C SER A 11 -45.76 -2.07 -8.62
N SER A 12 -45.00 -0.98 -8.37
CA SER A 12 -44.12 -0.87 -7.20
C SER A 12 -44.85 -0.99 -5.86
N SER A 13 -46.18 -0.83 -5.87
CA SER A 13 -47.08 -0.99 -4.72
C SER A 13 -47.26 -2.44 -4.26
N ASP A 14 -46.95 -3.42 -5.11
CA ASP A 14 -47.15 -4.85 -4.81
C ASP A 14 -45.90 -5.52 -4.22
N ILE A 15 -44.82 -4.77 -4.03
CA ILE A 15 -43.59 -5.25 -3.41
C ILE A 15 -43.71 -5.00 -1.90
N PRO A 16 -43.85 -6.03 -1.05
CA PRO A 16 -43.92 -5.83 0.40
C PRO A 16 -42.62 -5.20 0.91
N LEU A 17 -42.71 -3.95 1.34
CA LEU A 17 -41.60 -3.21 1.93
C LEU A 17 -41.41 -3.68 3.39
N ALA A 18 -40.48 -4.60 3.59
CA ALA A 18 -40.01 -4.95 4.93
C ALA A 18 -39.01 -3.89 5.40
N HIS A 19 -39.37 -3.13 6.44
CA HIS A 19 -38.41 -2.26 7.11
C HIS A 19 -37.52 -3.09 8.05
N PRO A 20 -36.21 -2.84 8.09
CA PRO A 20 -35.34 -3.45 9.10
C PRO A 20 -35.84 -3.03 10.48
N ASP A 21 -35.90 -4.00 11.38
CA ASP A 21 -36.34 -3.80 12.75
C ASP A 21 -35.45 -2.73 13.42
N LYS A 22 -36.08 -1.63 13.86
CA LYS A 22 -35.42 -0.49 14.51
C LYS A 22 -35.45 -0.60 16.03
N SER A 23 -36.09 -1.64 16.55
CA SER A 23 -35.99 -2.02 17.94
C SER A 23 -34.53 -2.40 18.16
N GLY A 24 -33.80 -1.63 18.96
CA GLY A 24 -32.41 -1.94 19.29
C GLY A 24 -32.27 -3.37 19.83
N PRO A 25 -31.04 -3.90 19.93
CA PRO A 25 -30.81 -5.30 20.26
C PRO A 25 -31.61 -5.75 21.49
N ASP A 26 -32.46 -6.75 21.29
CA ASP A 26 -33.33 -7.34 22.30
C ASP A 26 -32.49 -7.75 23.53
N PRO A 27 -32.77 -7.25 24.75
CA PRO A 27 -31.90 -7.48 25.92
C PRO A 27 -31.81 -8.96 26.35
N SER A 28 -32.71 -9.80 25.84
CA SER A 28 -32.74 -11.25 26.04
C SER A 28 -31.92 -12.03 25.00
N ARG A 29 -31.66 -11.45 23.83
CA ARG A 29 -30.82 -12.08 22.80
C ARG A 29 -29.35 -11.79 23.10
N GLN A 30 -28.54 -12.84 23.13
CA GLN A 30 -27.10 -12.68 23.22
C GLN A 30 -26.61 -11.84 22.03
N THR A 31 -26.02 -10.69 22.32
CA THR A 31 -25.44 -9.83 21.30
C THR A 31 -24.27 -10.54 20.64
N LEU A 32 -23.95 -10.16 19.39
CA LEU A 32 -22.76 -10.69 18.72
C LEU A 32 -21.48 -10.42 19.51
N LEU A 33 -21.47 -9.34 20.30
CA LEU A 33 -20.40 -9.01 21.24
C LEU A 33 -20.36 -10.00 22.41
N ASN A 34 -21.50 -10.36 22.99
CA ASN A 34 -21.55 -11.35 24.08
C ASN A 34 -21.15 -12.75 23.58
N LEU A 35 -21.60 -13.15 22.39
CA LEU A 35 -21.18 -14.40 21.75
C LEU A 35 -19.68 -14.39 21.41
N ALA A 36 -19.15 -13.24 20.99
CA ALA A 36 -17.71 -13.08 20.75
C ALA A 36 -16.92 -13.15 22.07
N ALA A 37 -17.41 -12.54 23.14
CA ALA A 37 -16.82 -12.60 24.48
C ALA A 37 -16.82 -14.04 25.03
N GLU A 38 -17.94 -14.76 24.90
CA GLU A 38 -18.11 -16.14 25.34
C GLU A 38 -17.18 -17.10 24.58
N ARG A 39 -16.87 -16.79 23.32
CA ARG A 39 -15.88 -17.51 22.50
C ARG A 39 -14.44 -17.02 22.68
N GLY A 40 -14.21 -16.04 23.56
CA GLY A 40 -12.89 -15.45 23.80
C GLY A 40 -12.35 -14.60 22.64
N LEU A 41 -13.17 -14.24 21.64
CA LEU A 41 -12.73 -13.48 20.47
C LEU A 41 -12.42 -12.00 20.80
N LEU A 42 -12.84 -11.51 21.97
CA LEU A 42 -12.58 -10.14 22.43
C LEU A 42 -11.34 -10.03 23.34
N ASP A 43 -10.83 -11.14 23.85
CA ASP A 43 -9.63 -11.12 24.69
C ASP A 43 -8.41 -10.89 23.80
N ALA A 44 -7.78 -9.72 23.95
CA ALA A 44 -6.52 -9.40 23.26
C ALA A 44 -5.43 -10.45 23.54
N GLU A 45 -5.52 -11.18 24.65
CA GLU A 45 -4.58 -12.22 25.07
C GLU A 45 -4.69 -13.52 24.23
N ILE A 46 -5.81 -13.75 23.54
CA ILE A 46 -5.92 -14.86 22.57
C ILE A 46 -5.09 -14.57 21.30
N GLN A 47 -4.71 -13.31 21.03
CA GLN A 47 -3.78 -12.98 19.96
C GLN A 47 -2.34 -13.47 20.23
N ASP A 48 -1.94 -13.60 21.50
CA ASP A 48 -0.59 -14.02 21.92
C ASP A 48 -0.52 -15.45 22.49
N ARG A 49 -1.66 -16.13 22.67
CA ARG A 49 -1.68 -17.50 23.19
C ARG A 49 -1.19 -18.50 22.14
N LYS A 50 -0.04 -19.13 22.41
CA LYS A 50 0.45 -20.29 21.64
C LYS A 50 -0.65 -21.33 21.45
N ALA A 51 -0.77 -21.83 20.21
CA ALA A 51 -1.85 -22.60 19.60
C ALA A 51 -2.33 -23.91 20.28
N GLY A 52 -1.88 -24.23 21.49
CA GLY A 52 -2.20 -25.50 22.16
C GLY A 52 -3.51 -25.52 22.98
N LYS A 53 -4.20 -24.39 23.15
CA LYS A 53 -5.33 -24.26 24.09
C LYS A 53 -6.50 -23.42 23.56
N LEU A 54 -6.87 -23.58 22.29
CA LEU A 54 -8.14 -23.04 21.80
C LEU A 54 -9.29 -24.00 22.12
N PRO A 55 -10.43 -23.51 22.65
CA PRO A 55 -11.60 -24.35 22.92
C PRO A 55 -12.20 -24.89 21.62
N THR A 56 -12.69 -26.12 21.66
CA THR A 56 -13.29 -26.84 20.52
C THR A 56 -14.46 -26.04 19.95
N GLY A 57 -14.29 -25.47 18.75
CA GLY A 57 -15.29 -24.65 18.07
C GLY A 57 -14.91 -23.17 17.87
N ALA A 58 -13.75 -22.72 18.38
CA ALA A 58 -13.21 -21.41 18.06
C ALA A 58 -12.69 -21.39 16.61
N VAL A 59 -13.33 -20.61 15.74
CA VAL A 59 -12.72 -20.20 14.47
C VAL A 59 -11.73 -19.10 14.80
N PRO A 60 -10.42 -19.31 14.62
CA PRO A 60 -9.44 -18.30 14.95
C PRO A 60 -9.65 -17.10 14.02
N LEU A 61 -9.88 -15.92 14.62
CA LEU A 61 -10.07 -14.66 13.87
C LEU A 61 -8.77 -14.21 13.16
N ARG A 62 -7.63 -14.74 13.62
CA ARG A 62 -6.32 -14.58 13.02
C ARG A 62 -5.91 -15.94 12.46
N ALA A 63 -5.61 -15.99 11.16
CA ALA A 63 -5.04 -17.15 10.50
C ALA A 63 -3.90 -17.74 11.36
N LYS A 64 -3.76 -19.08 11.37
CA LYS A 64 -2.64 -19.76 12.06
C LYS A 64 -1.33 -19.01 11.82
N PRO A 65 -0.33 -19.10 12.72
CA PRO A 65 1.04 -18.68 12.41
C PRO A 65 1.61 -19.36 11.14
N ASP A 66 0.95 -20.43 10.67
CA ASP A 66 1.30 -21.23 9.49
C ASP A 66 0.29 -21.08 8.33
N GLU A 67 -0.79 -20.31 8.50
CA GLU A 67 -1.73 -19.99 7.42
C GLU A 67 -1.43 -18.57 6.93
N GLU A 68 -1.06 -18.47 5.65
CA GLU A 68 -0.80 -17.18 5.01
C GLU A 68 -1.99 -16.24 5.23
N PRO A 69 -1.74 -14.93 5.49
CA PRO A 69 -2.82 -13.95 5.58
C PRO A 69 -3.72 -14.00 4.34
N LEU A 70 -5.00 -13.62 4.47
CA LEU A 70 -6.02 -13.68 3.41
C LEU A 70 -5.54 -13.08 2.07
N ILE A 71 -4.65 -12.10 2.16
CA ILE A 71 -3.83 -11.57 1.10
C ILE A 71 -2.40 -11.96 1.49
N GLY A 72 -1.91 -13.08 0.97
CA GLY A 72 -0.55 -13.56 1.27
C GLY A 72 0.51 -12.51 0.92
N ARG A 73 1.77 -12.76 1.27
CA ARG A 73 2.91 -11.88 0.98
C ARG A 73 2.91 -11.34 -0.46
N PHE A 74 2.56 -12.18 -1.42
CA PHE A 74 2.45 -11.76 -2.82
C PHE A 74 1.32 -10.74 -3.05
N GLY A 75 0.14 -10.96 -2.48
CA GLY A 75 -0.98 -10.04 -2.61
C GLY A 75 -0.70 -8.68 -1.95
N GLU A 76 -0.02 -8.68 -0.81
CA GLU A 76 0.42 -7.45 -0.13
C GLU A 76 1.40 -6.68 -1.02
N ALA A 77 2.40 -7.38 -1.57
CA ALA A 77 3.35 -6.79 -2.50
C ALA A 77 2.67 -6.23 -3.76
N VAL A 78 1.67 -6.93 -4.32
CA VAL A 78 0.89 -6.46 -5.47
C VAL A 78 0.11 -5.19 -5.14
N LEU A 79 -0.56 -5.14 -3.98
CA LEU A 79 -1.35 -3.97 -3.58
C LEU A 79 -0.45 -2.73 -3.40
N TRP A 80 0.64 -2.87 -2.66
CA TRP A 80 1.57 -1.77 -2.45
C TRP A 80 2.27 -1.34 -3.75
N SER A 81 2.79 -2.29 -4.52
CA SER A 81 3.43 -1.98 -5.81
C SER A 81 2.46 -1.35 -6.81
N SER A 82 1.17 -1.72 -6.80
CA SER A 82 0.16 -1.07 -7.64
C SER A 82 -0.03 0.41 -7.29
N SER A 83 -0.03 0.74 -5.99
CA SER A 83 -0.15 2.11 -5.50
C SER A 83 1.08 2.94 -5.87
N LEU A 84 2.29 2.38 -5.70
CA LEU A 84 3.53 3.03 -6.11
C LEU A 84 3.65 3.17 -7.63
N ALA A 85 3.13 2.21 -8.41
CA ALA A 85 3.09 2.31 -9.87
C ALA A 85 2.12 3.40 -10.35
N MET A 86 0.99 3.60 -9.66
CA MET A 86 0.11 4.75 -9.91
C MET A 86 0.81 6.08 -9.59
N LEU A 87 1.59 6.14 -8.52
CA LEU A 87 2.42 7.30 -8.20
C LEU A 87 3.47 7.55 -9.31
N HIS A 88 4.18 6.50 -9.77
CA HIS A 88 5.12 6.59 -10.89
C HIS A 88 4.45 7.17 -12.14
N PHE A 89 3.32 6.59 -12.54
CA PHE A 89 2.53 7.04 -13.69
C PHE A 89 2.14 8.51 -13.56
N SER A 90 1.68 8.92 -12.38
CA SER A 90 1.26 10.29 -12.12
C SER A 90 2.44 11.26 -12.21
N LEU A 91 3.59 10.90 -11.61
CA LEU A 91 4.81 11.70 -11.70
C LEU A 91 5.30 11.81 -13.15
N ASP A 92 5.28 10.72 -13.93
CA ASP A 92 5.69 10.73 -15.34
C ASP A 92 4.78 11.61 -16.21
N VAL A 93 3.47 11.58 -15.99
CA VAL A 93 2.51 12.48 -16.67
C VAL A 93 2.75 13.93 -16.27
N LEU A 94 2.95 14.22 -14.98
CA LEU A 94 3.16 15.57 -14.48
C LEU A 94 4.46 16.18 -15.01
N THR A 95 5.56 15.43 -15.02
CA THR A 95 6.84 15.93 -15.54
C THR A 95 6.77 16.20 -17.05
N GLN A 96 6.12 15.33 -17.83
CA GLN A 96 5.90 15.57 -19.26
C GLN A 96 5.04 16.82 -19.50
N HIS A 97 4.01 17.01 -18.68
CA HIS A 97 3.17 18.20 -18.75
C HIS A 97 3.92 19.48 -18.34
N GLN A 98 4.80 19.42 -17.33
CA GLN A 98 5.60 20.56 -16.87
C GLN A 98 6.56 21.08 -17.94
N TYR A 99 7.10 20.20 -18.78
CA TYR A 99 8.02 20.57 -19.86
C TYR A 99 7.34 20.71 -21.24
N SER A 100 6.00 20.70 -21.29
CA SER A 100 5.22 20.82 -22.55
C SER A 100 5.63 19.80 -23.62
N GLU A 101 6.04 18.61 -23.21
CA GLU A 101 6.38 17.51 -24.11
C GLU A 101 5.12 16.81 -24.64
N VAL A 102 5.21 16.24 -25.85
CA VAL A 102 4.06 15.56 -26.47
C VAL A 102 3.85 14.21 -25.80
N LEU A 103 2.74 14.06 -25.06
CA LEU A 103 2.40 12.83 -24.36
C LEU A 103 2.27 11.66 -25.34
N SER A 104 3.15 10.68 -25.18
CA SER A 104 3.05 9.40 -25.88
C SER A 104 2.46 8.36 -24.94
N TRP A 105 1.13 8.22 -24.94
CA TRP A 105 0.41 7.30 -24.04
C TRP A 105 0.96 5.88 -24.04
N GLN A 106 1.35 5.37 -25.21
CA GLN A 106 1.98 4.05 -25.31
C GLN A 106 3.28 3.97 -24.50
N ARG A 107 4.13 4.99 -24.59
CA ARG A 107 5.40 5.05 -23.85
C ARG A 107 5.13 5.12 -22.35
N VAL A 108 4.26 6.03 -21.91
CA VAL A 108 3.89 6.22 -20.49
C VAL A 108 3.36 4.92 -19.87
N ILE A 109 2.47 4.21 -20.58
CA ILE A 109 1.91 2.94 -20.14
C ILE A 109 3.01 1.87 -20.05
N THR A 110 3.86 1.74 -21.07
CA THR A 110 4.95 0.74 -21.04
C THR A 110 5.96 1.01 -19.92
N GLN A 111 6.33 2.27 -19.68
CA GLN A 111 7.25 2.62 -18.59
C GLN A 111 6.62 2.37 -17.23
N SER A 112 5.34 2.72 -17.06
CA SER A 112 4.61 2.46 -15.80
C SER A 112 4.45 0.96 -15.53
N LEU A 113 4.25 0.14 -16.56
CA LEU A 113 4.23 -1.33 -16.42
C LEU A 113 5.60 -1.91 -16.05
N GLN A 114 6.68 -1.40 -16.66
CA GLN A 114 8.04 -1.78 -16.29
C GLN A 114 8.37 -1.38 -14.85
N ALA A 115 8.02 -0.14 -14.47
CA ALA A 115 8.17 0.36 -13.11
C ALA A 115 7.38 -0.51 -12.12
N PHE A 116 6.12 -0.86 -12.43
CA PHE A 116 5.34 -1.78 -11.61
C PHE A 116 6.06 -3.11 -11.38
N GLY A 117 6.60 -3.74 -12.43
CA GLY A 117 7.34 -5.01 -12.30
C GLY A 117 8.59 -4.88 -11.42
N VAL A 118 9.36 -3.81 -11.59
CA VAL A 118 10.56 -3.53 -10.79
C VAL A 118 10.21 -3.25 -9.33
N ILE A 119 9.20 -2.40 -9.09
CA ILE A 119 8.71 -2.06 -7.75
C ILE A 119 8.16 -3.29 -7.06
N LEU A 120 7.42 -4.16 -7.75
CA LEU A 120 6.88 -5.40 -7.20
C LEU A 120 7.99 -6.33 -6.72
N VAL A 121 9.05 -6.51 -7.51
CA VAL A 121 10.22 -7.32 -7.11
C VAL A 121 10.94 -6.71 -5.92
N LEU A 122 11.21 -5.40 -5.96
CA LEU A 122 11.89 -4.68 -4.88
C LEU A 122 11.08 -4.74 -3.58
N PHE A 123 9.77 -4.48 -3.65
CA PHE A 123 8.89 -4.50 -2.50
C PHE A 123 8.77 -5.91 -1.92
N TYR A 124 8.57 -6.93 -2.77
CA TYR A 124 8.51 -8.32 -2.33
C TYR A 124 9.80 -8.80 -1.64
N ALA A 125 10.96 -8.26 -2.03
CA ALA A 125 12.26 -8.62 -1.48
C ALA A 125 12.63 -7.84 -0.21
N LEU A 126 12.40 -6.52 -0.19
CA LEU A 126 12.91 -5.62 0.85
C LEU A 126 11.86 -5.27 1.91
N HIS A 127 10.56 -5.32 1.60
CA HIS A 127 9.53 -4.92 2.55
C HIS A 127 9.43 -5.93 3.72
N PRO A 128 9.30 -5.48 4.98
CA PRO A 128 9.13 -6.35 6.13
C PRO A 128 7.78 -7.08 6.10
N HIS A 129 7.80 -8.34 5.68
CA HIS A 129 6.59 -9.16 5.72
C HIS A 129 6.39 -9.82 7.09
N SER A 130 5.14 -9.92 7.51
CA SER A 130 4.77 -10.62 8.75
C SER A 130 5.09 -12.12 8.71
N ALA A 131 5.13 -12.73 7.52
CA ALA A 131 5.47 -14.14 7.31
C ALA A 131 6.90 -14.30 6.75
N PRO A 132 7.70 -15.25 7.27
CA PRO A 132 9.06 -15.49 6.76
C PRO A 132 9.02 -15.98 5.31
N ALA A 133 9.81 -15.33 4.46
CA ALA A 133 10.04 -15.74 3.09
C ALA A 133 10.92 -16.99 3.03
N ALA A 134 10.51 -18.04 2.31
CA ALA A 134 11.38 -19.21 2.08
C ALA A 134 12.63 -18.88 1.23
N VAL A 135 12.60 -17.77 0.46
CA VAL A 135 13.60 -17.45 -0.57
C VAL A 135 14.59 -16.36 -0.14
N PHE A 136 14.21 -15.47 0.78
CA PHE A 136 15.07 -14.34 1.19
C PHE A 136 15.32 -14.35 2.70
N PRO A 137 16.59 -14.23 3.15
CA PRO A 137 16.90 -14.14 4.56
C PRO A 137 16.33 -12.84 5.15
N ARG A 138 15.82 -12.90 6.39
CA ARG A 138 15.28 -11.73 7.10
C ARG A 138 16.42 -10.74 7.37
N ILE A 139 16.26 -9.51 6.86
CA ILE A 139 17.21 -8.42 7.11
C ILE A 139 17.06 -7.97 8.57
N PRO A 140 18.17 -7.77 9.32
CA PRO A 140 18.11 -7.18 10.66
C PRO A 140 17.47 -5.79 10.64
N ALA A 141 16.67 -5.47 11.66
CA ALA A 141 15.90 -4.21 11.70
C ALA A 141 16.78 -2.95 11.55
N LEU A 142 17.96 -2.93 12.18
CA LEU A 142 18.89 -1.81 12.06
C LEU A 142 19.46 -1.66 10.66
N LEU A 143 19.80 -2.77 9.99
CA LEU A 143 20.36 -2.73 8.64
C LEU A 143 19.30 -2.25 7.63
N HIS A 144 18.06 -2.69 7.81
CA HIS A 144 16.92 -2.22 7.03
C HIS A 144 16.75 -0.70 7.16
N GLN A 145 16.68 -0.17 8.39
CA GLN A 145 16.57 1.27 8.65
C GLN A 145 17.76 2.05 8.04
N LEU A 146 18.99 1.54 8.13
CA LEU A 146 20.17 2.20 7.54
C LEU A 146 20.13 2.23 6.00
N ILE A 147 19.73 1.13 5.35
CA ILE A 147 19.63 1.07 3.88
C ILE A 147 18.57 2.06 3.39
N PHE A 148 17.39 2.07 4.02
CA PHE A 148 16.32 3.00 3.65
C PHE A 148 16.65 4.45 4.00
N PHE A 149 17.42 4.69 5.06
CA PHE A 149 17.91 6.03 5.40
C PHE A 149 18.88 6.55 4.34
N ALA A 150 19.86 5.71 3.94
CA ALA A 150 20.81 6.06 2.89
C ALA A 150 20.11 6.26 1.53
N SER A 151 19.14 5.39 1.19
CA SER A 151 18.31 5.53 -0.01
C SER A 151 17.47 6.80 0.01
N SER A 152 16.89 7.17 1.16
CA SER A 152 16.12 8.39 1.32
C SER A 152 16.99 9.65 1.15
N VAL A 153 18.11 9.74 1.87
CA VAL A 153 19.01 10.90 1.78
C VAL A 153 19.64 10.98 0.38
N GLY A 154 20.15 9.87 -0.15
CA GLY A 154 20.76 9.81 -1.48
C GLY A 154 19.76 10.15 -2.58
N GLY A 155 18.58 9.53 -2.55
CA GLY A 155 17.51 9.77 -3.52
C GLY A 155 16.99 11.20 -3.49
N GLY A 156 16.74 11.76 -2.29
CA GLY A 156 16.27 13.13 -2.12
C GLY A 156 17.31 14.18 -2.57
N CYS A 157 18.56 14.05 -2.10
CA CYS A 157 19.64 14.95 -2.52
C CYS A 157 19.92 14.85 -4.03
N TYR A 158 19.92 13.64 -4.59
CA TYR A 158 20.13 13.45 -6.02
C TYR A 158 18.96 14.03 -6.83
N LEU A 159 17.72 13.89 -6.36
CA LEU A 159 16.54 14.49 -7.00
C LEU A 159 16.65 16.02 -7.04
N ILE A 160 17.08 16.65 -5.93
CA ILE A 160 17.35 18.10 -5.87
C ILE A 160 18.46 18.49 -6.85
N HIS A 161 19.54 17.70 -6.90
CA HIS A 161 20.67 17.99 -7.77
C HIS A 161 20.28 17.90 -9.26
N ILE A 162 19.56 16.86 -9.68
CA ILE A 162 19.18 16.71 -11.09
C ILE A 162 18.18 17.77 -11.54
N THR A 163 17.23 18.17 -10.69
CA THR A 163 16.23 19.17 -11.07
C THR A 163 16.81 20.57 -11.22
N ASN A 164 17.93 20.87 -10.54
CA ASN A 164 18.61 22.16 -10.62
C ASN A 164 19.72 22.21 -11.67
N GLU A 165 20.49 21.12 -11.85
CA GLU A 165 21.71 21.15 -12.65
C GLU A 165 21.54 20.54 -14.06
N TYR A 166 20.62 19.59 -14.23
CA TYR A 166 20.51 18.83 -15.47
C TYR A 166 19.50 19.45 -16.43
N SER A 167 19.72 19.23 -17.72
CA SER A 167 18.74 19.60 -18.75
C SER A 167 17.41 18.85 -18.61
N TYR A 168 16.34 19.46 -19.09
CA TYR A 168 14.96 18.96 -18.94
C TYR A 168 14.80 17.48 -19.35
N TYR A 169 15.50 17.01 -20.38
CA TYR A 169 15.37 15.64 -20.88
C TYR A 169 15.90 14.60 -19.88
N ALA A 170 16.95 14.94 -19.14
CA ALA A 170 17.48 14.08 -18.09
C ALA A 170 16.53 14.04 -16.89
N VAL A 171 15.99 15.20 -16.49
CA VAL A 171 14.99 15.32 -15.42
C VAL A 171 13.74 14.49 -15.77
N LEU A 172 13.26 14.58 -17.00
CA LEU A 172 12.08 13.86 -17.47
C LEU A 172 12.20 12.34 -17.30
N LYS A 173 13.38 11.78 -17.57
CA LYS A 173 13.63 10.33 -17.48
C LYS A 173 13.92 9.83 -16.08
N GLN A 174 14.56 10.65 -15.25
CA GLN A 174 15.11 10.20 -13.96
C GLN A 174 14.23 10.59 -12.78
N ALA A 175 13.55 11.73 -12.84
CA ALA A 175 12.78 12.23 -11.71
C ALA A 175 11.60 11.33 -11.32
N PRO A 176 10.78 10.78 -12.25
CA PRO A 176 9.65 9.92 -11.86
C PRO A 176 10.06 8.65 -11.09
N PRO A 177 11.00 7.79 -11.59
CA PRO A 177 11.39 6.59 -10.84
C PRO A 177 12.17 6.92 -9.57
N LEU A 178 13.02 7.97 -9.58
CA LEU A 178 13.77 8.38 -8.41
C LEU A 178 12.85 8.92 -7.30
N GLY A 179 11.82 9.70 -7.66
CA GLY A 179 10.80 10.19 -6.74
C GLY A 179 10.03 9.07 -6.05
N VAL A 180 9.69 8.01 -6.78
CA VAL A 180 9.01 6.84 -6.19
C VAL A 180 9.92 6.09 -5.21
N ILE A 181 11.18 5.84 -5.57
CA ILE A 181 12.14 5.18 -4.68
C ILE A 181 12.38 6.02 -3.42
N TRP A 182 12.47 7.34 -3.57
CA TRP A 182 12.64 8.26 -2.46
C TRP A 182 11.43 8.25 -1.52
N ILE A 183 10.22 8.41 -2.06
CA ILE A 183 8.97 8.38 -1.26
C ILE A 183 8.81 7.03 -0.57
N TRP A 184 9.05 5.92 -1.27
CA TRP A 184 9.01 4.59 -0.67
C TRP A 184 10.00 4.48 0.49
N SER A 185 11.23 5.00 0.31
CA SER A 185 12.25 4.97 1.35
C SER A 185 11.84 5.76 2.59
N VAL A 186 11.17 6.90 2.43
CA VAL A 186 10.67 7.72 3.55
C VAL A 186 9.54 7.01 4.29
N ILE A 187 8.62 6.36 3.58
CA ILE A 187 7.48 5.64 4.19
C ILE A 187 7.93 4.45 5.04
N GLU A 188 9.03 3.81 4.65
CA GLU A 188 9.57 2.62 5.31
C GLU A 188 10.43 2.93 6.56
N LEU A 189 10.84 4.19 6.74
CA LEU A 189 11.63 4.64 7.88
C LEU A 189 10.77 4.89 9.12
N ASP A 190 11.33 4.65 10.31
CA ASP A 190 10.67 5.13 11.54
C ASP A 190 10.64 6.67 11.56
N LEU A 191 9.66 7.25 12.25
CA LEU A 191 9.39 8.69 12.26
C LEU A 191 10.65 9.56 12.51
N LEU A 192 11.50 9.17 13.47
CA LEU A 192 12.72 9.92 13.77
C LEU A 192 13.74 9.86 12.64
N TRP A 193 13.94 8.69 12.03
CA TRP A 193 14.85 8.51 10.89
C TRP A 193 14.32 9.20 9.64
N ALA A 194 13.01 9.13 9.40
CA ALA A 194 12.35 9.84 8.31
C ALA A 194 12.57 11.35 8.42
N LEU A 195 12.29 11.93 9.60
CA LEU A 195 12.55 13.34 9.89
C LEU A 195 14.02 13.71 9.71
N GLY A 196 14.94 12.88 10.22
CA GLY A 196 16.38 13.07 10.04
C GLY A 196 16.80 13.08 8.56
N SER A 197 16.22 12.19 7.74
CA SER A 197 16.53 12.11 6.31
C SER A 197 16.02 13.33 5.54
N LEU A 198 14.81 13.82 5.87
CA LEU A 198 14.22 15.03 5.30
C LEU A 198 15.01 16.28 5.68
N LEU A 199 15.38 16.41 6.96
CA LEU A 199 16.24 17.50 7.43
C LEU A 199 17.61 17.49 6.73
N SER A 200 18.16 16.30 6.45
CA SER A 200 19.41 16.18 5.71
C SER A 200 19.27 16.66 4.26
N CYS A 201 18.16 16.34 3.59
CA CYS A 201 17.87 16.85 2.24
C CYS A 201 17.67 18.37 2.23
N LEU A 202 16.98 18.91 3.24
CA LEU A 202 16.79 20.36 3.40
C LEU A 202 18.12 21.08 3.66
N ALA A 203 18.98 20.50 4.51
CA ALA A 203 20.32 21.03 4.75
C ALA A 203 21.16 21.01 3.46
N PHE A 204 21.08 19.95 2.67
CA PHE A 204 21.74 19.86 1.37
C PHE A 204 21.24 20.94 0.40
N LEU A 205 19.93 21.18 0.33
CA LEU A 205 19.34 22.25 -0.48
C LEU A 205 19.89 23.63 -0.08
N TRP A 206 19.92 23.91 1.22
CA TRP A 206 20.39 25.19 1.75
C TRP A 206 21.88 25.41 1.52
N LEU A 207 22.70 24.39 1.79
CA LEU A 207 24.15 24.44 1.57
C LEU A 207 24.53 24.51 0.09
N GLY A 208 23.76 23.85 -0.77
CA GLY A 208 23.95 23.86 -2.22
C GLY A 208 23.56 25.17 -2.90
N GLY A 209 22.88 26.09 -2.19
CA GLY A 209 22.39 27.35 -2.76
C GLY A 209 21.33 27.13 -3.84
N TYR A 210 20.69 25.97 -3.87
CA TYR A 210 19.68 25.63 -4.87
C TYR A 210 18.42 26.46 -4.63
N SER A 211 17.87 27.01 -5.71
CA SER A 211 16.61 27.76 -5.65
C SER A 211 15.46 26.78 -5.48
N VAL A 212 14.59 27.02 -4.49
CA VAL A 212 13.24 26.44 -4.50
C VAL A 212 12.48 27.24 -5.55
N MET A 213 12.44 26.74 -6.79
CA MET A 213 11.68 27.36 -7.89
C MET A 213 10.23 27.57 -7.50
#